data_AF-A0A7V1BEW1-F1
#
_entry.id   AF-A0A7V1BEW1-F1
#
_cell.length_a   1.000
_cell.length_b   1.000
_cell.length_c   1.000
_cell.angle_alpha   90.00
_cell.angle_beta   90.00
_cell.angle_gamma   90.00
#
_symmetry.space_group_name_H-M   'P 1'
#
loop_
_entity.id
_entity.type
_entity.pdbx_description
1 polymer ?
#
loop_
_entity_poly.entity_id
_entity_poly.type
_entity_poly.pdbx_seq_one_letter_code
_entity_poly.pdbx_strand_id
1 'polypeptide(L)'
;MSNERTIADVIEEHRLLVGADEVRLPLGPEATAENLEAELARLREASHVYNSFTGLEQAEAKIARFREKFRRIRKLTQRETITSIEDLDGKLRNIFLEADWLIDVDQEADTAWIVKQREKKARTE
;
A
#
# COMPACT_ATOMS: atom_id res chain seq x y z
N MET A 1 -21.10 17.71 5.22
CA MET A 1 -21.54 16.35 5.64
C MET A 1 -20.74 15.37 4.82
N SER A 2 -19.97 14.50 5.46
CA SER A 2 -19.20 13.45 4.77
C SER A 2 -20.19 12.43 4.21
N ASN A 3 -20.29 12.32 2.88
CA ASN A 3 -21.00 11.21 2.22
C ASN A 3 -20.09 9.97 2.27
N GLU A 4 -19.94 9.40 3.46
CA GLU A 4 -19.17 8.17 3.62
C GLU A 4 -19.93 7.00 3.00
N ARG A 5 -19.47 6.55 1.83
CA ARG A 5 -19.99 5.35 1.17
C ARG A 5 -19.65 4.11 2.00
N THR A 6 -20.62 3.22 2.14
CA THR A 6 -20.46 1.92 2.80
C THR A 6 -19.93 0.86 1.82
N ILE A 7 -19.47 -0.29 2.32
CA ILE A 7 -19.09 -1.43 1.46
C ILE A 7 -20.28 -1.88 0.61
N ALA A 8 -21.47 -1.90 1.19
CA ALA A 8 -22.70 -2.26 0.49
C ALA A 8 -22.94 -1.34 -0.71
N ASP A 9 -22.73 -0.02 -0.56
CA ASP A 9 -22.89 0.95 -1.65
C ASP A 9 -21.88 0.76 -2.79
N VAL A 10 -20.69 0.26 -2.49
CA VAL A 10 -19.63 -0.02 -3.48
C VAL A 10 -19.90 -1.35 -4.19
N ILE A 11 -20.31 -2.38 -3.45
CA ILE A 11 -20.69 -3.68 -4.02
C ILE A 11 -21.87 -3.53 -4.97
N GLU A 12 -22.90 -2.76 -4.58
CA GLU A 12 -24.09 -2.56 -5.40
C GLU A 12 -23.79 -1.74 -6.66
N GLU A 13 -22.99 -0.67 -6.57
CA GLU A 13 -22.56 0.07 -7.75
C GLU A 13 -21.78 -0.83 -8.72
N HIS A 14 -20.88 -1.67 -8.20
CA HIS A 14 -20.14 -2.61 -9.02
C HIS A 14 -21.06 -3.64 -9.68
N ARG A 15 -21.99 -4.25 -8.92
CA ARG A 15 -22.98 -5.20 -9.43
C ARG A 15 -23.76 -4.62 -10.62
N LEU A 16 -24.23 -3.38 -10.48
CA LEU A 16 -24.94 -2.66 -11.54
C LEU A 16 -24.04 -2.38 -12.75
N LEU A 17 -22.78 -1.97 -12.53
CA LEU A 17 -21.80 -1.73 -13.60
C LEU A 17 -21.49 -2.97 -14.45
N VAL A 18 -21.34 -4.14 -13.82
CA VAL A 18 -21.00 -5.39 -14.53
C VAL A 18 -22.24 -6.12 -15.06
N GLY A 19 -23.45 -5.64 -14.77
CA GLY A 19 -24.69 -6.30 -15.17
C GLY A 19 -24.87 -7.69 -14.55
N ALA A 20 -24.31 -7.91 -13.36
CA ALA A 20 -24.34 -9.19 -12.69
C ALA A 20 -25.58 -9.31 -11.79
N ASP A 21 -26.24 -10.47 -11.81
CA ASP A 21 -27.33 -10.77 -10.86
C ASP A 21 -26.80 -10.86 -9.42
N GLU A 22 -25.56 -11.33 -9.24
CA GLU A 22 -24.85 -11.41 -7.97
C GLU A 22 -23.34 -11.24 -8.20
N VAL A 23 -22.65 -10.50 -7.33
CA VAL A 23 -21.17 -10.41 -7.32
C VAL A 23 -20.65 -11.31 -6.19
N ARG A 24 -20.04 -12.44 -6.55
CA ARG A 24 -19.31 -13.30 -5.60
C ARG A 24 -17.82 -13.07 -5.78
N LEU A 25 -17.24 -12.25 -4.91
CA LEU A 25 -15.80 -12.18 -4.76
C LEU A 25 -15.38 -13.36 -3.86
N PRO A 26 -14.45 -14.23 -4.28
CA PRO A 26 -13.87 -15.22 -3.40
C PRO A 26 -13.02 -14.48 -2.36
N LEU A 27 -13.66 -14.16 -1.25
CA LEU A 27 -13.04 -13.58 -0.10
C LEU A 27 -12.41 -14.71 0.74
N GLY A 28 -11.21 -14.47 1.27
CA GLY A 28 -10.56 -15.44 2.16
C GLY A 28 -11.41 -15.74 3.40
N PRO A 29 -11.11 -16.82 4.15
CA PRO A 29 -11.93 -17.26 5.29
C PRO A 29 -12.11 -16.19 6.40
N GLU A 30 -11.25 -15.18 6.44
CA GLU A 30 -11.30 -14.08 7.41
C GLU A 30 -12.08 -12.85 6.93
N ALA A 31 -12.53 -12.79 5.68
CA ALA A 31 -13.24 -11.63 5.14
C ALA A 31 -14.76 -11.74 5.39
N THR A 32 -15.11 -11.91 6.67
CA THR A 32 -16.47 -11.77 7.18
C THR A 32 -16.92 -10.30 7.14
N ALA A 33 -18.23 -10.04 7.18
CA ALA A 33 -18.76 -8.68 7.17
C ALA A 33 -18.18 -7.83 8.33
N GLU A 34 -18.12 -8.39 9.54
CA GLU A 34 -17.55 -7.75 10.73
C GLU A 34 -16.07 -7.40 10.54
N ASN A 35 -15.27 -8.34 9.99
CA ASN A 35 -13.85 -8.10 9.78
C ASN A 35 -13.60 -7.06 8.68
N LEU A 36 -14.42 -7.04 7.63
CA LEU A 36 -14.33 -6.04 6.57
C LEU A 36 -14.73 -4.63 7.07
N GLU A 37 -15.75 -4.54 7.92
CA GLU A 37 -16.13 -3.27 8.57
C GLU A 37 -15.04 -2.77 9.51
N ALA A 38 -14.46 -3.66 10.32
CA ALA A 38 -13.33 -3.34 11.19
C ALA A 38 -12.11 -2.86 10.39
N GLU A 39 -11.78 -3.54 9.29
CA GLU A 39 -10.68 -3.15 8.41
C GLU A 39 -10.93 -1.81 7.73
N LEU A 40 -12.16 -1.54 7.28
CA LEU A 40 -12.51 -0.23 6.75
C LEU A 40 -12.37 0.88 7.79
N ALA A 41 -12.84 0.66 9.01
CA ALA A 41 -12.71 1.64 10.09
C ALA A 41 -11.22 1.93 10.37
N ARG A 42 -10.38 0.89 10.38
CA ARG A 42 -8.93 0.98 10.53
C ARG A 42 -8.29 1.79 9.39
N LEU A 43 -8.69 1.55 8.14
CA LEU A 43 -8.20 2.28 6.97
C LEU A 43 -8.64 3.76 6.96
N ARG A 44 -9.88 4.05 7.39
CA ARG A 44 -10.37 5.43 7.54
C ARG A 44 -9.54 6.20 8.57
N GLU A 45 -9.27 5.58 9.72
CA GLU A 45 -8.43 6.18 10.76
C GLU A 45 -6.99 6.40 10.27
N ALA A 46 -6.39 5.39 9.65
CA ALA A 46 -5.04 5.50 9.08
C ALA A 46 -4.95 6.65 8.06
N SER A 47 -5.97 6.80 7.22
CA SER A 47 -6.05 7.89 6.26
C SER A 47 -6.23 9.25 6.94
N HIS A 48 -7.07 9.33 7.97
CA HIS A 48 -7.25 10.55 8.74
C HIS A 48 -5.94 11.02 9.38
N VAL A 49 -5.22 10.12 10.05
CA VAL A 49 -3.91 10.39 10.66
C VAL A 49 -2.92 10.85 9.59
N TYR A 50 -2.80 10.14 8.47
CA TYR A 50 -1.89 10.51 7.39
C TYR A 50 -2.19 11.90 6.82
N ASN A 51 -3.47 12.22 6.63
CA ASN A 51 -3.93 13.51 6.12
C ASN A 51 -3.78 14.66 7.12
N SER A 52 -3.51 14.38 8.40
CA SER A 52 -3.22 15.42 9.40
C SER A 52 -1.80 15.98 9.30
N PHE A 53 -0.88 15.28 8.62
CA PHE A 53 0.48 15.78 8.38
C PHE A 53 0.51 16.85 7.29
N THR A 54 1.58 17.66 7.30
CA THR A 54 1.77 18.66 6.24
C THR A 54 2.06 18.00 4.89
N GLY A 55 1.70 18.67 3.79
CA GLY A 55 2.00 18.16 2.44
C GLY A 55 3.50 17.95 2.18
N LEU A 56 4.37 18.71 2.86
CA LEU A 56 5.82 18.51 2.79
C LEU A 56 6.24 17.19 3.46
N GLU A 57 5.75 16.91 4.67
CA GLU A 57 6.06 15.67 5.39
C GLU A 57 5.58 14.43 4.63
N GLN A 58 4.38 14.51 4.04
CA GLN A 58 3.85 13.47 3.18
C GLN A 58 4.74 13.23 1.94
N ALA A 59 5.20 14.30 1.29
CA ALA A 59 6.10 14.19 0.14
C ALA A 59 7.46 13.60 0.52
N GLU A 60 8.04 14.02 1.65
CA GLU A 60 9.29 13.48 2.18
C GLU A 60 9.19 11.98 2.48
N ALA A 61 8.09 11.55 3.10
CA ALA A 61 7.83 10.14 3.39
C ALA A 61 7.73 9.31 2.10
N LYS A 62 6.95 9.78 1.12
CA LYS A 62 6.85 9.14 -0.21
C LYS A 62 8.23 9.02 -0.88
N ILE A 63 9.04 10.08 -0.85
CA ILE A 63 10.40 10.06 -1.40
C ILE A 63 11.28 9.05 -0.67
N ALA A 64 11.20 8.98 0.67
CA ALA A 64 11.95 8.02 1.45
C ALA A 64 11.58 6.57 1.10
N ARG A 65 10.27 6.29 0.94
CA ARG A 65 9.78 4.98 0.49
C ARG A 65 10.30 4.62 -0.90
N PHE A 66 10.18 5.53 -1.87
CA PHE A 66 10.70 5.32 -3.23
C PHE A 66 12.20 5.05 -3.23
N ARG A 67 12.98 5.79 -2.44
CA ARG A 67 14.43 5.58 -2.32
C ARG A 67 14.76 4.17 -1.83
N GLU A 68 14.05 3.66 -0.83
CA GLU A 68 14.29 2.30 -0.35
C GLU A 68 13.88 1.24 -1.38
N LYS A 69 12.75 1.43 -2.09
CA LYS A 69 12.35 0.55 -3.20
C LYS A 69 13.39 0.53 -4.32
N PHE A 70 13.84 1.71 -4.78
CA PHE A 70 14.92 1.79 -5.77
C PHE A 70 16.21 1.14 -5.28
N ARG A 71 16.52 1.23 -3.98
CA ARG A 71 17.68 0.55 -3.40
C ARG A 71 17.55 -0.97 -3.46
N ARG A 72 16.35 -1.52 -3.21
CA ARG A 72 16.06 -2.95 -3.31
C ARG A 72 16.11 -3.44 -4.76
N ILE A 73 15.44 -2.74 -5.67
CA ILE A 73 15.52 -3.02 -7.11
C ILE A 73 16.98 -2.98 -7.56
N ARG A 74 17.75 -1.96 -7.16
CA ARG A 74 19.17 -1.88 -7.49
C ARG A 74 19.93 -3.11 -7.03
N LYS A 75 19.72 -3.58 -5.79
CA LYS A 75 20.33 -4.83 -5.28
C LYS A 75 19.93 -6.03 -6.12
N LEU A 76 18.64 -6.17 -6.44
CA LEU A 76 18.15 -7.24 -7.31
C LEU A 76 18.74 -7.16 -8.73
N THR A 77 19.08 -5.98 -9.24
CA THR A 77 19.73 -5.83 -10.54
C THR A 77 21.25 -5.98 -10.51
N GLN A 78 21.87 -6.13 -9.33
CA GLN A 78 23.32 -6.35 -9.25
C GLN A 78 23.68 -7.69 -9.90
N ARG A 79 24.85 -7.70 -10.57
CA ARG A 79 25.38 -8.89 -11.25
C ARG A 79 25.62 -9.99 -10.23
N GLU A 80 24.75 -10.98 -10.26
CA GLU A 80 25.04 -12.33 -9.76
C GLU A 80 25.33 -13.18 -10.98
N THR A 81 26.16 -14.20 -10.82
CA THR A 81 26.41 -15.19 -11.87
C THR A 81 25.11 -15.94 -12.13
N ILE A 82 24.41 -15.60 -13.21
CA ILE A 82 23.22 -16.31 -13.65
C ILE A 82 23.69 -17.64 -14.24
N THR A 83 23.36 -18.74 -13.58
CA THR A 83 23.81 -20.09 -13.97
C THR A 83 22.82 -20.85 -14.83
N SER A 84 21.56 -20.40 -14.88
CA SER A 84 20.48 -21.04 -15.64
C SER A 84 19.42 -20.03 -16.12
N ILE A 85 18.51 -20.49 -16.98
CA ILE A 85 17.35 -19.70 -17.44
C ILE A 85 16.35 -19.53 -16.28
N GLU A 86 16.18 -20.55 -15.45
CA GLU A 86 15.32 -20.52 -14.27
C GLU A 86 15.78 -19.47 -13.26
N ASP A 87 17.09 -19.32 -13.05
CA ASP A 87 17.66 -18.27 -12.19
C ASP A 87 17.36 -16.86 -12.74
N LEU A 88 17.41 -16.71 -14.07
CA LEU A 88 17.05 -15.46 -14.74
C LEU A 88 15.55 -15.15 -14.58
N ASP A 89 14.67 -16.13 -14.77
CA ASP A 89 13.22 -15.94 -14.63
C ASP A 89 12.84 -15.58 -13.19
N GLY A 90 13.37 -16.29 -12.20
CA GLY A 90 13.16 -15.97 -10.78
C GLY A 90 13.62 -14.57 -10.42
N LYS A 91 14.77 -14.14 -10.95
CA LYS A 91 15.31 -12.80 -10.73
C LYS A 91 14.45 -11.70 -11.37
N LEU A 92 13.99 -11.91 -12.61
CA LEU A 92 13.10 -10.99 -13.29
C LEU A 92 11.76 -10.87 -12.55
N ARG A 93 11.16 -11.98 -12.10
CA ARG A 93 9.94 -11.97 -11.30
C ARG A 93 10.09 -11.13 -10.04
N ASN A 94 11.18 -11.29 -9.28
CA ASN A 94 11.42 -10.52 -8.07
C ASN A 94 11.55 -9.01 -8.35
N ILE A 95 12.20 -8.63 -9.46
CA ILE A 95 12.29 -7.23 -9.89
C ILE A 95 10.90 -6.69 -10.25
N PHE A 96 10.11 -7.46 -11.00
CA PHE A 96 8.76 -7.06 -11.36
C PHE A 96 7.85 -6.91 -10.14
N LEU A 97 7.91 -7.83 -9.17
CA LEU A 97 7.15 -7.72 -7.93
C LEU A 97 7.48 -6.44 -7.15
N GLU A 98 8.77 -6.09 -7.02
CA GLU A 98 9.18 -4.86 -6.36
C GLU A 98 8.80 -3.59 -7.14
N ALA A 99 8.79 -3.66 -8.48
CA ALA A 99 8.40 -2.55 -9.34
C ALA A 99 6.87 -2.34 -9.39
N ASP A 100 6.09 -3.42 -9.31
CA ASP A 100 4.62 -3.36 -9.28
C ASP A 100 4.14 -2.65 -8.00
N TRP A 101 4.81 -2.93 -6.88
CA TRP A 101 4.56 -2.27 -5.60
C TRP A 101 5.01 -0.81 -5.56
N LEU A 102 5.57 -0.25 -6.65
CA LEU A 102 5.92 1.17 -6.70
C LEU A 102 4.65 2.05 -6.74
N ILE A 103 3.51 1.49 -7.19
CA ILE A 103 2.23 2.19 -7.28
C ILE A 103 1.46 2.16 -5.94
N ASP A 104 1.74 1.19 -5.08
CA ASP A 104 1.06 1.08 -3.78
C ASP A 104 1.39 2.23 -2.84
N VAL A 105 0.34 2.91 -2.38
CA VAL A 105 0.40 3.94 -1.35
C VAL A 105 0.34 3.26 0.01
N ASP A 106 1.48 3.18 0.68
CA ASP A 106 1.56 2.66 2.06
C ASP A 106 1.51 3.83 3.06
N GLN A 107 0.30 4.22 3.43
CA GLN A 107 0.06 5.36 4.34
C GLN A 107 0.54 5.08 5.76
N GLU A 108 0.53 3.82 6.18
CA GLU A 108 0.97 3.40 7.51
C GLU A 108 2.48 3.49 7.65
N ALA A 109 3.22 2.95 6.68
CA ALA A 109 4.68 3.06 6.66
C ALA A 109 5.13 4.53 6.54
N ASP A 110 4.45 5.33 5.72
CA ASP A 110 4.75 6.75 5.60
C ASP A 110 4.48 7.50 6.93
N THR A 111 3.35 7.22 7.59
CA THR A 111 3.01 7.79 8.90
C THR A 111 4.07 7.45 9.94
N ALA A 112 4.46 6.18 10.04
CA ALA A 112 5.50 5.72 10.96
C ALA A 112 6.85 6.41 10.68
N TRP A 113 7.19 6.62 9.41
CA TRP A 113 8.39 7.34 9.03
C TRP A 113 8.35 8.81 9.47
N ILE A 114 7.23 9.51 9.25
CA ILE A 114 7.05 10.92 9.63
C ILE A 114 7.19 11.09 11.14
N VAL A 115 6.49 10.27 11.93
CA VAL A 115 6.57 10.28 13.41
C VAL A 115 8.01 10.12 13.86
N LYS A 116 8.74 9.14 13.30
CA LYS A 116 10.15 8.92 13.61
C LYS A 116 11.04 10.12 13.27
N GLN A 117 10.76 10.86 12.19
CA GLN A 117 11.53 12.07 11.87
C GLN A 117 11.24 13.22 12.82
N ARG A 118 9.97 13.40 13.24
CA ARG A 118 9.61 14.39 14.25
C ARG A 118 10.31 14.14 15.57
N GLU A 119 10.30 12.89 16.04
CA GLU A 119 11.02 12.49 17.25
C GLU A 119 12.53 12.74 17.17
N LYS A 120 13.13 12.50 15.99
CA LYS A 120 14.55 12.80 15.78
C LYS A 120 14.84 14.30 15.86
N LYS A 121 14.04 15.13 15.18
CA LYS A 121 14.19 16.60 15.20
C LYS A 121 14.09 17.14 16.62
N ALA A 122 13.08 16.69 17.38
CA ALA A 122 12.86 17.10 18.77
C ALA A 122 13.97 16.67 19.75
N ARG A 123 14.83 15.70 19.40
CA ARG A 123 16.00 15.30 20.22
C ARG A 123 17.27 16.08 19.89
N THR A 124 17.30 16.73 18.73
CA THR A 124 18.43 17.54 18.25
C THR A 124 18.25 19.03 18.49
N GLU A 125 17.07 19.44 18.95
CA GLU A 125 16.71 20.77 19.45
C GLU A 125 16.77 20.78 20.99
#